data_AF-A0A6C0K9R9-F1
#
_entry.id   AF-A0A6C0K9R9-F1
#
_cell.length_a   1.000
_cell.length_b   1.000
_cell.length_c   1.000
_cell.angle_alpha   90.00
_cell.angle_beta   90.00
_cell.angle_gamma   90.00
#
_symmetry.space_group_name_H-M   'P 1'
#
loop_
_entity.id
_entity.type
_entity.pdbx_description
1 polymer ?
#
loop_
_entity_poly.entity_id
_entity_poly.type
_entity_poly.pdbx_seq_one_letter_code
_entity_poly.pdbx_strand_id
1 'polypeptide(L)'
;MVRRNRASRRKMRRAGVKAGRTYKNLVGTRAEVMHGTAFKTSYGRTKSQGGDALTRRDLKYNKQGRIVSVEKSSKKNKLLKQLRDAGYTTKKGKFGAIKTAKKGRKSSKGRKARRKTRRCRHKSGPKKGKFKKC
;
A
#
# COMPACT_ATOMS: atom_id res chain seq x y z
N MET A 1 -44.06 33.69 2.32
CA MET A 1 -42.62 33.39 2.16
C MET A 1 -41.93 33.36 3.53
N VAL A 2 -41.60 32.18 4.07
CA VAL A 2 -40.92 32.07 5.38
C VAL A 2 -39.47 32.56 5.22
N ARG A 3 -39.18 33.77 5.73
CA ARG A 3 -37.84 34.35 5.76
C ARG A 3 -36.96 33.52 6.69
N ARG A 4 -36.19 32.58 6.12
CA ARG A 4 -35.16 31.82 6.87
C ARG A 4 -34.25 32.79 7.64
N ASN A 5 -34.26 32.68 8.97
CA ASN A 5 -33.57 33.56 9.92
C ASN A 5 -32.06 33.67 9.61
N ARG A 6 -31.48 34.86 9.78
CA ARG A 6 -30.07 35.22 9.45
C ARG A 6 -29.04 34.26 10.07
N ALA A 7 -29.34 33.69 11.23
CA ALA A 7 -28.52 32.68 11.90
C ALA A 7 -28.38 31.38 11.08
N SER A 8 -29.45 30.95 10.39
CA SER A 8 -29.43 29.77 9.51
C SER A 8 -28.55 29.98 8.27
N ARG A 9 -28.43 31.22 7.76
CA ARG A 9 -27.54 31.57 6.64
C ARG A 9 -26.05 31.62 7.05
N ARG A 10 -25.71 32.05 8.28
CA ARG A 10 -24.32 32.01 8.78
C ARG A 10 -23.81 30.58 9.00
N LYS A 11 -24.68 29.64 9.40
CA LYS A 11 -24.31 28.22 9.60
C LYS A 11 -23.86 27.52 8.30
N MET A 12 -24.38 27.95 7.16
CA MET A 12 -23.99 27.46 5.83
C MET A 12 -22.67 28.06 5.29
N ARG A 13 -22.28 29.26 5.76
CA ARG A 13 -21.07 29.98 5.27
C ARG A 13 -19.75 29.47 5.87
N ARG A 14 -19.78 28.56 6.84
CA ARG A 14 -18.57 27.92 7.41
C ARG A 14 -18.15 26.66 6.65
N ALA A 15 -18.93 26.21 5.66
CA ALA A 15 -18.59 25.02 4.90
C ALA A 15 -17.49 25.32 3.87
N GLY A 16 -16.30 24.77 4.10
CA GLY A 16 -15.23 24.81 3.11
C GLY A 16 -15.53 23.83 1.98
N VAL A 17 -15.57 24.31 0.73
CA VAL A 17 -15.63 23.43 -0.44
C VAL A 17 -14.22 22.96 -0.74
N LYS A 18 -14.01 21.64 -0.78
CA LYS A 18 -12.71 21.05 -1.14
C LYS A 18 -12.91 19.76 -1.92
N ALA A 19 -12.19 19.62 -3.04
CA ALA A 19 -12.34 18.47 -3.95
C ALA A 19 -13.80 18.20 -4.38
N GLY A 20 -14.58 19.26 -4.64
CA GLY A 20 -15.97 19.16 -5.11
C GLY A 20 -16.99 18.72 -4.05
N ARG A 21 -16.61 18.60 -2.78
CA ARG A 21 -17.52 18.29 -1.66
C ARG A 21 -17.54 19.41 -0.62
N THR A 22 -18.68 19.58 0.02
CA THR A 22 -18.87 20.52 1.14
C THR A 22 -18.57 19.81 2.46
N TYR A 23 -17.73 20.42 3.29
CA TYR A 23 -17.40 19.91 4.61
C TYR A 23 -17.77 20.93 5.67
N LYS A 24 -18.25 20.48 6.84
CA LYS A 24 -18.55 21.39 7.96
C LYS A 24 -17.27 22.07 8.46
N ASN A 25 -16.19 21.29 8.59
CA ASN A 25 -14.88 21.76 9.01
C ASN A 25 -13.82 21.33 7.99
N LEU A 26 -12.78 22.14 7.78
CA LEU A 26 -11.66 21.75 6.92
C LEU A 26 -10.78 20.69 7.62
N VAL A 27 -10.54 20.89 8.90
CA VAL A 27 -9.68 20.07 9.76
C VAL A 27 -10.53 19.46 10.86
N GLY A 28 -10.35 18.18 11.15
CA GLY A 28 -11.05 17.49 12.23
C GLY A 28 -10.31 16.27 12.75
N THR A 29 -11.01 15.50 13.56
CA THR A 29 -10.56 14.19 14.06
C THR A 29 -10.64 13.12 12.98
N ARG A 30 -9.98 11.97 13.20
CA ARG A 30 -10.08 10.83 12.28
C ARG A 30 -11.52 10.32 12.11
N ALA A 31 -12.31 10.35 13.18
CA ALA A 31 -13.73 9.99 13.14
C ALA A 31 -14.49 10.94 12.23
N GLU A 32 -14.35 12.25 12.43
CA GLU A 32 -15.01 13.28 11.60
C GLU A 32 -14.67 13.15 10.11
N VAL A 33 -13.40 12.86 9.79
CA VAL A 33 -12.98 12.60 8.40
C VAL A 33 -13.62 11.32 7.83
N MET A 34 -13.73 10.26 8.63
CA MET A 34 -14.39 9.01 8.25
C MET A 34 -15.92 9.11 8.19
N HIS A 35 -16.52 10.09 8.86
CA HIS A 35 -17.95 10.39 8.76
C HIS A 35 -18.26 11.47 7.70
N GLY A 36 -17.22 12.09 7.13
CA GLY A 36 -17.37 13.09 6.06
C GLY A 36 -17.76 14.49 6.58
N THR A 37 -17.68 14.73 7.88
CA THR A 37 -17.88 16.07 8.46
C THR A 37 -16.66 16.97 8.26
N ALA A 38 -15.46 16.37 8.24
CA ALA A 38 -14.20 17.05 8.00
C ALA A 38 -13.48 16.52 6.75
N PHE A 39 -12.69 17.38 6.08
CA PHE A 39 -11.93 17.00 4.89
C PHE A 39 -10.65 16.24 5.22
N LYS A 40 -9.87 16.74 6.19
CA LYS A 40 -8.57 16.20 6.58
C LYS A 40 -8.37 16.20 8.09
N THR A 41 -7.42 15.38 8.57
CA THR A 41 -7.00 15.42 9.98
C THR A 41 -6.11 16.62 10.28
N SER A 42 -5.94 16.96 11.56
CA SER A 42 -4.99 18.00 11.98
C SER A 42 -3.52 17.60 11.78
N TYR A 43 -3.21 16.31 11.91
CA TYR A 43 -1.86 15.77 11.76
C TYR A 43 -1.85 14.43 11.01
N GLY A 44 -0.71 14.05 10.41
CA GLY A 44 -0.57 12.90 9.52
C GLY A 44 0.82 12.80 8.89
N ARG A 45 1.53 11.70 9.14
CA ARG A 45 2.88 11.45 8.61
C ARG A 45 2.92 11.06 7.12
N THR A 46 1.78 10.78 6.50
CA THR A 46 1.70 10.32 5.11
C THR A 46 0.88 11.28 4.27
N LYS A 47 1.56 11.88 3.30
CA LYS A 47 1.10 13.01 2.51
C LYS A 47 0.88 12.53 1.07
N SER A 48 -0.25 12.88 0.47
CA SER A 48 -0.43 12.74 -0.98
C SER A 48 0.20 13.89 -1.77
N GLN A 49 0.63 14.98 -1.12
CA GLN A 49 1.23 16.18 -1.73
C GLN A 49 1.96 17.02 -0.67
N GLY A 50 3.06 16.55 -0.06
CA GLY A 50 3.89 17.43 0.80
C GLY A 50 3.25 18.04 2.07
N GLY A 51 2.00 17.72 2.47
CA GLY A 51 1.31 18.28 3.65
C GLY A 51 0.95 17.31 4.79
N ASP A 52 1.01 17.76 6.05
CA ASP A 52 1.02 16.98 7.32
C ASP A 52 -0.32 16.37 7.75
N ALA A 53 -1.19 15.94 6.82
CA ALA A 53 -2.57 15.56 7.17
C ALA A 53 -3.11 14.38 6.36
N LEU A 54 -3.94 13.56 7.01
CA LEU A 54 -4.60 12.39 6.40
C LEU A 54 -5.97 12.78 5.86
N THR A 55 -6.29 12.30 4.67
CA THR A 55 -7.64 12.39 4.10
C THR A 55 -8.42 11.10 4.35
N ARG A 56 -9.70 11.10 4.00
CA ARG A 56 -10.57 9.91 4.09
C ARG A 56 -9.98 8.69 3.38
N ARG A 57 -9.27 8.88 2.25
CA ARG A 57 -8.65 7.78 1.47
C ARG A 57 -7.47 7.13 2.19
N ASP A 58 -6.83 7.88 3.08
CA ASP A 58 -5.66 7.43 3.84
C ASP A 58 -6.04 6.72 5.14
N LEU A 59 -7.34 6.65 5.46
CA LEU A 59 -7.89 6.06 6.68
C LEU A 59 -8.71 4.81 6.38
N LYS A 60 -8.72 3.87 7.32
CA LYS A 60 -9.59 2.70 7.30
C LYS A 60 -9.89 2.20 8.70
N TYR A 61 -10.94 1.38 8.81
CA TYR A 61 -11.21 0.59 10.00
C TYR A 61 -10.28 -0.62 10.05
N ASN A 62 -9.69 -0.88 11.22
CA ASN A 62 -9.06 -2.18 11.49
C ASN A 62 -10.12 -3.21 11.91
N LYS A 63 -9.71 -4.47 12.11
CA LYS A 63 -10.62 -5.54 12.54
C LYS A 63 -11.26 -5.29 13.91
N GLN A 64 -10.64 -4.43 14.72
CA GLN A 64 -11.09 -4.02 16.05
C GLN A 64 -11.95 -2.73 16.02
N GLY A 65 -12.40 -2.28 14.84
CA GLY A 65 -13.25 -1.08 14.69
C GLY A 65 -12.54 0.26 14.91
N ARG A 66 -11.22 0.27 15.15
CA ARG A 66 -10.45 1.53 15.29
C ARG A 66 -10.07 2.10 13.94
N ILE A 67 -10.15 3.43 13.82
CA ILE A 67 -9.74 4.16 12.62
C ILE A 67 -8.21 4.34 12.63
N VAL A 68 -7.53 3.71 11.67
CA VAL A 68 -6.08 3.76 11.51
C VAL A 68 -5.72 4.23 10.10
N SER A 69 -4.50 4.74 9.93
CA SER A 69 -3.98 5.02 8.59
C SER A 69 -3.77 3.71 7.81
N VAL A 70 -4.08 3.72 6.52
CA VAL A 70 -3.84 2.59 5.60
C VAL A 70 -2.37 2.18 5.62
N GLU A 71 -1.45 3.15 5.62
CA GLU A 71 -0.01 2.91 5.62
C GLU A 71 0.48 2.16 6.89
N LYS A 72 0.03 2.57 8.08
CA LYS A 72 0.32 1.83 9.33
C LYS A 72 -0.12 0.36 9.23
N SER A 73 -1.29 0.11 8.65
CA SER A 73 -1.79 -1.26 8.52
C SER A 73 -1.03 -2.08 7.47
N SER A 74 -0.54 -1.47 6.39
CA SER A 74 0.20 -2.18 5.34
C SER A 74 1.63 -2.52 5.74
N LYS A 75 2.25 -1.69 6.60
CA LYS A 75 3.62 -1.87 7.11
C LYS A 75 3.80 -3.19 7.87
N LYS A 76 2.81 -3.65 8.65
CA LYS A 76 2.93 -4.85 9.51
C LYS A 76 3.51 -6.09 8.80
N ASN A 77 3.02 -6.38 7.59
CA ASN A 77 3.47 -7.56 6.84
C ASN A 77 4.90 -7.39 6.32
N LYS A 78 5.27 -6.17 5.92
CA LYS A 78 6.62 -5.84 5.45
C LYS A 78 7.65 -5.99 6.58
N LEU A 79 7.34 -5.47 7.78
CA LEU A 79 8.23 -5.57 8.94
C LEU A 79 8.46 -7.03 9.35
N LEU A 80 7.39 -7.83 9.41
CA LEU A 80 7.51 -9.26 9.72
C LEU A 80 8.32 -10.03 8.68
N LYS A 81 8.22 -9.65 7.39
CA LYS A 81 9.05 -10.23 6.33
C LYS A 81 10.52 -9.85 6.53
N GLN A 82 10.81 -8.56 6.75
CA GLN A 82 12.18 -8.07 6.97
C GLN A 82 12.86 -8.76 8.16
N LEU A 83 12.15 -8.95 9.27
CA LEU A 83 12.69 -9.69 10.43
C LEU A 83 13.05 -11.13 10.07
N ARG A 84 12.18 -11.84 9.34
CA ARG A 84 12.45 -13.22 8.88
C ARG A 84 13.62 -13.28 7.90
N ASP A 85 13.70 -12.34 6.96
CA ASP A 85 14.80 -12.24 5.99
C ASP A 85 16.13 -11.92 6.67
N ALA A 86 16.11 -11.11 7.74
CA ALA A 86 17.24 -10.85 8.62
C ALA A 86 17.60 -12.04 9.54
N GLY A 87 16.82 -13.12 9.48
CA GLY A 87 17.07 -14.35 10.25
C GLY A 87 16.52 -14.31 11.67
N TYR A 88 15.57 -13.45 12.00
CA TYR A 88 14.92 -13.39 13.31
C TYR A 88 13.51 -13.96 13.27
N THR A 89 13.16 -14.78 14.26
CA THR A 89 11.84 -15.38 14.43
C THR A 89 11.42 -15.43 15.89
N THR A 90 10.15 -15.68 16.16
CA THR A 90 9.59 -15.90 17.49
C THR A 90 9.11 -17.35 17.60
N LYS A 91 9.39 -18.03 18.71
CA LYS A 91 8.86 -19.37 19.00
C LYS A 91 7.93 -19.32 20.22
N LYS A 92 6.81 -20.03 20.17
CA LYS A 92 5.87 -20.13 21.31
C LYS A 92 6.62 -20.64 22.54
N GLY A 93 6.40 -20.00 23.70
CA GLY A 93 7.07 -20.36 24.96
C GLY A 93 8.51 -19.87 25.11
N LYS A 94 9.08 -19.18 24.11
CA LYS A 94 10.41 -18.56 24.21
C LYS A 94 10.30 -17.06 24.05
N PHE A 95 10.72 -16.33 25.08
CA PHE A 95 10.73 -14.87 25.07
C PHE A 95 11.91 -14.34 24.24
N GLY A 96 11.72 -13.20 23.57
CA GLY A 96 12.75 -12.55 22.76
C GLY A 96 12.86 -13.00 21.30
N ALA A 97 13.81 -12.39 20.58
CA ALA A 97 14.07 -12.66 19.17
C ALA A 97 15.06 -13.81 19.00
N ILE A 98 14.66 -14.86 18.27
CA ILE A 98 15.48 -16.05 18.05
C ILE A 98 16.10 -15.97 16.67
N LYS A 99 17.43 -15.98 16.61
CA LYS A 99 18.18 -16.07 15.35
C LYS A 99 18.02 -17.47 14.76
N THR A 100 17.37 -17.56 13.61
CA THR A 100 17.37 -18.78 12.77
C THR A 100 18.67 -18.86 11.99
N ALA A 101 19.16 -20.09 11.79
CA ALA A 101 20.27 -20.35 10.88
C ALA A 101 19.99 -19.68 9.53
N LYS A 102 21.00 -18.95 9.00
CA LYS A 102 20.90 -18.29 7.69
C LYS A 102 20.42 -19.35 6.69
N LYS A 103 19.27 -19.13 6.03
CA LYS A 103 18.92 -19.93 4.85
C LYS A 103 20.09 -19.74 3.89
N GLY A 104 20.95 -20.74 3.77
CA GLY A 104 22.04 -20.72 2.80
C GLY A 104 21.43 -20.29 1.47
N ARG A 105 22.09 -19.38 0.76
CA ARG A 105 21.68 -19.00 -0.59
C ARG A 105 21.46 -20.31 -1.33
N LYS A 106 20.20 -20.66 -1.61
CA LYS A 106 19.87 -21.86 -2.37
C LYS A 106 20.50 -21.57 -3.71
N SER A 107 21.71 -22.07 -3.94
CA SER A 107 22.37 -21.91 -5.23
C SER A 107 21.33 -22.40 -6.21
N SER A 108 20.95 -21.56 -7.16
CA SER A 108 20.07 -21.98 -8.22
C SER A 108 20.85 -23.03 -8.98
N LYS A 109 20.76 -24.28 -8.53
CA LYS A 109 21.28 -25.46 -9.21
C LYS A 109 20.62 -25.35 -10.57
N GLY A 110 21.42 -24.93 -11.54
CA GLY A 110 20.95 -24.32 -12.76
C GLY A 110 19.79 -25.14 -13.27
N ARG A 111 18.62 -24.53 -13.44
CA ARG A 111 17.62 -25.13 -14.32
C ARG A 111 18.39 -25.29 -15.62
N LYS A 112 18.87 -26.51 -15.92
CA LYS A 112 19.35 -26.87 -17.24
C LYS A 112 18.21 -26.41 -18.11
N ALA A 113 18.38 -25.27 -18.78
CA ALA A 113 17.42 -24.80 -19.74
C ALA A 113 17.18 -26.02 -20.60
N ARG A 114 15.94 -26.53 -20.64
CA ARG A 114 15.56 -27.55 -21.63
C ARG A 114 16.13 -26.98 -22.90
N ARG A 115 17.19 -27.60 -23.45
CA ARG A 115 17.80 -27.17 -24.70
C ARG A 115 16.61 -27.21 -25.64
N LYS A 116 15.99 -26.06 -25.93
CA LYS A 116 15.03 -25.96 -27.01
C LYS A 116 15.85 -26.48 -28.17
N THR A 117 15.48 -27.67 -28.64
CA THR A 117 16.10 -28.43 -29.73
C THR A 117 16.77 -27.44 -30.66
N ARG A 118 18.11 -27.44 -30.68
CA ARG A 118 18.89 -26.46 -31.45
C ARG A 118 18.35 -26.54 -32.88
N ARG A 119 17.53 -25.58 -33.32
CA ARG A 119 17.20 -25.52 -34.75
C ARG A 119 18.46 -25.01 -35.41
N CYS A 120 19.24 -25.94 -35.95
CA CYS A 120 20.48 -25.66 -36.61
C CYS A 120 20.18 -24.85 -37.90
N ARG A 121 20.57 -23.57 -37.96
CA ARG A 121 20.46 -22.73 -39.17
C ARG A 121 21.66 -23.02 -40.05
N HIS A 122 21.44 -23.67 -41.19
CA HIS A 122 22.50 -23.96 -42.15
C HIS A 122 22.90 -22.66 -42.86
N LYS A 123 24.20 -22.33 -42.85
CA LYS A 123 24.75 -21.10 -43.45
C LYS A 123 25.11 -21.25 -44.94
N SER A 124 25.11 -22.48 -45.47
CA SER A 124 25.42 -22.82 -46.86
C SER A 124 24.66 -24.07 -47.34
N GLY A 125 24.64 -24.31 -48.66
CA GLY A 125 23.97 -25.45 -49.29
C GLY A 125 22.47 -25.26 -49.58
N PRO A 126 21.80 -26.25 -50.21
CA PRO A 126 20.42 -26.15 -50.70
C PRO A 126 19.36 -25.97 -49.59
N LYS A 127 19.77 -26.07 -48.31
CA LYS A 127 18.91 -25.88 -47.13
C LYS A 127 19.25 -24.59 -46.35
N LYS A 128 20.06 -23.68 -46.91
CA LYS A 128 20.45 -22.39 -46.32
C LYS A 128 19.20 -21.58 -45.94
N GLY A 129 19.17 -21.09 -44.69
CA GLY A 129 18.08 -20.25 -44.17
C GLY A 129 16.85 -21.00 -43.63
N LYS A 130 16.71 -22.31 -43.84
CA LYS A 130 15.59 -23.09 -43.29
C LYS A 130 15.93 -23.62 -41.89
N PHE A 131 15.09 -23.32 -40.90
CA PHE A 131 15.24 -23.85 -39.53
C PHE A 131 14.56 -25.22 -39.42
N LYS A 132 15.31 -26.33 -39.51
CA LYS A 132 14.79 -27.66 -39.16
C LYS A 132 15.20 -28.05 -37.73
N LYS A 133 14.40 -28.94 -37.12
CA LYS A 133 14.87 -29.73 -35.96
C LYS A 133 16.07 -30.54 -36.45
N CYS A 134 17.22 -30.35 -35.81
CA CYS A 134 17.97 -31.53 -35.43
C CYS A 134 17.17 -32.17 -34.27
#